data_AF-N4U493-F1
#
_entry.id   AF-N4U493-F1
#
_cell.length_a   1.000
_cell.length_b   1.000
_cell.length_c   1.000
_cell.angle_alpha   90.00
_cell.angle_beta   90.00
_cell.angle_gamma   90.00
#
_symmetry.space_group_name_H-M   'P 1'
#
loop_
_entity.id
_entity.type
_entity.pdbx_description
1 polymer ?
#
loop_
_entity_poly.entity_id
_entity_poly.type
_entity_poly.pdbx_seq_one_letter_code
_entity_poly.pdbx_strand_id
1 'polypeptide(L)'
;MKTRQLLKFMLTLASTVSATPLHHASGSPQELIGEALDALGGVGPIGKLKGLTYQAPRTFRSRSLMQSCDMSRADTFVSISGSQNISFQLDQGFLEQRIDRRATPSSYWSWGNNDLTPLEFSLVVNEGKNGFACYVQGNDQIFLPPGLTSGYTDVSYKAALTYHLVLQAQMLSPHLLYHMKDTKSISATTVEFNGIEFPAVRDPSRELTVIFDPKTSLPYIIRTIEDHPIYGESTKDLYLSSYKVVQGIKFAHTVQTIYNSTTQGLNAVLEDFIIAKVILNPSFPSKFFDGISEDKSLAPKSAPKKTPGISAGLMTEYNSNMLGTALKNATIESLKVETPVSDLPQVHWVIVDDDNDLGVKQMAIEFEHEVIILDAPPQWTKAVMQWVAKNLKKPVTYVAPSHHHRDHAGGIDKYVEAGVKLIVPEVAVDLWSSIPGAKFVTFNQTHPYVHRDGKIQAWFNWEDQATHSADWSYVTVTKRCPTAKSPIVAFQADAWQAGLDTETSDQALMRQWLDQTLRDGLTRDAIVLPTHGKVTPLAQLINITAYPYPDFDTTHWRHGAALC
;
A
#
# COMPACT_ATOMS: atom_id res chain seq x y z
N MET A 1 7.34 51.27 46.08
CA MET A 1 8.27 52.19 45.37
C MET A 1 9.31 51.33 44.68
N LYS A 2 9.33 51.25 43.34
CA LYS A 2 10.30 51.94 42.44
C LYS A 2 11.75 51.79 42.96
N THR A 3 12.75 51.36 42.20
CA THR A 3 13.19 51.93 40.91
C THR A 3 14.30 51.04 40.31
N ARG A 4 14.14 50.52 39.09
CA ARG A 4 14.98 50.76 37.88
C ARG A 4 16.48 51.01 38.11
N GLN A 5 17.34 50.14 37.56
CA GLN A 5 18.34 50.45 36.51
C GLN A 5 19.35 49.30 36.40
N LEU A 6 19.30 48.53 35.32
CA LEU A 6 20.47 47.88 34.74
C LEU A 6 20.14 47.52 33.29
N LEU A 7 20.34 48.51 32.43
CA LEU A 7 20.35 48.38 30.98
C LEU A 7 21.68 48.98 30.52
N LYS A 8 22.29 48.35 29.50
CA LYS A 8 23.53 48.70 28.78
C LYS A 8 24.79 48.01 29.30
N PHE A 9 25.09 46.86 28.71
CA PHE A 9 26.25 46.67 27.82
C PHE A 9 26.36 45.17 27.47
N MET A 10 25.82 44.77 26.32
CA MET A 10 26.43 43.70 25.54
C MET A 10 26.37 44.11 24.08
N LEU A 11 27.57 44.43 23.59
CA LEU A 11 27.87 44.73 22.21
C LEU A 11 27.46 43.53 21.35
N THR A 12 26.66 43.85 20.34
CA THR A 12 26.41 43.07 19.14
C THR A 12 27.72 42.65 18.47
N LEU A 13 28.10 41.37 18.59
CA LEU A 13 28.78 40.67 17.50
C LEU A 13 27.68 40.11 16.59
N ALA A 14 27.19 40.95 15.68
CA ALA A 14 26.50 40.46 14.52
C ALA A 14 27.56 39.84 13.61
N SER A 15 27.75 38.52 13.73
CA SER A 15 28.38 37.77 12.66
C SER A 15 27.46 37.90 11.44
N THR A 16 27.83 38.76 10.50
CA THR A 16 27.29 38.75 9.15
C THR A 16 27.72 37.44 8.51
N VAL A 17 26.96 36.38 8.76
CA VAL A 17 26.90 35.26 7.83
C VAL A 17 26.27 35.87 6.59
N SER A 18 27.09 36.16 5.59
CA SER A 18 26.61 36.44 4.25
C SER A 18 25.85 35.19 3.82
N ALA A 19 24.54 35.18 4.05
CA ALA A 19 23.64 34.28 3.37
C ALA A 19 23.78 34.63 1.88
N THR A 20 24.59 33.86 1.16
CA THR A 20 24.47 33.78 -0.29
C THR A 20 23.00 33.53 -0.59
N PRO A 21 22.33 34.41 -1.36
CA PRO A 21 20.96 34.17 -1.76
C PRO A 21 20.91 32.78 -2.41
N LEU A 22 20.00 31.92 -1.94
CA LEU A 22 19.63 30.73 -2.70
C LEU A 22 19.20 31.22 -4.09
N HIS A 23 19.82 30.66 -5.13
CA HIS A 23 19.43 30.94 -6.51
C HIS A 23 17.93 30.68 -6.65
N HIS A 24 17.13 31.75 -6.77
CA HIS A 24 15.78 31.62 -7.29
C HIS A 24 15.86 30.95 -8.67
N ALA A 25 14.87 30.12 -8.99
CA ALA A 25 14.72 29.48 -10.30
C ALA A 25 14.52 30.56 -11.40
N SER A 26 15.60 31.20 -11.82
CA SER A 26 15.61 32.25 -12.85
C SER A 26 16.07 31.74 -14.21
N GLY A 27 16.38 30.44 -14.33
CA GLY A 27 16.79 29.80 -15.57
C GLY A 27 15.60 29.24 -16.36
N SER A 28 15.69 29.30 -17.68
CA SER A 28 14.82 28.54 -18.59
C SER A 28 14.94 27.03 -18.30
N PRO A 29 13.91 26.21 -18.61
CA PRO A 29 14.00 24.78 -18.38
C PRO A 29 15.16 24.11 -19.15
N GLN A 30 15.53 24.63 -20.32
CA GLN A 30 16.69 24.13 -21.08
C GLN A 30 18.01 24.44 -20.38
N GLU A 31 18.15 25.61 -19.75
CA GLU A 31 19.34 25.97 -18.97
C GLU A 31 19.49 25.04 -17.76
N LEU A 32 18.41 24.80 -17.00
CA LEU A 32 18.44 23.87 -15.86
C LEU A 32 18.85 22.45 -16.27
N ILE A 33 18.32 21.94 -17.38
CA ILE A 33 18.72 20.63 -17.93
C ILE A 33 20.18 20.65 -18.39
N GLY A 34 20.63 21.73 -19.03
CA GLY A 34 22.02 21.90 -19.47
C GLY A 34 23.00 21.88 -18.31
N GLU A 35 22.74 22.67 -17.27
CA GLU A 35 23.54 22.71 -16.04
C GLU A 35 23.60 21.34 -15.37
N ALA A 36 22.47 20.63 -15.28
CA ALA A 36 22.42 19.31 -14.70
C ALA A 36 23.19 18.27 -15.53
N LEU A 37 23.12 18.33 -16.87
CA LEU A 37 23.90 17.47 -17.76
C LEU A 37 25.40 17.75 -17.61
N ASP A 38 25.81 19.01 -17.54
CA ASP A 38 27.20 19.40 -17.30
C ASP A 38 27.68 18.91 -15.92
N ALA A 39 26.87 19.05 -14.88
CA ALA A 39 27.17 18.55 -13.54
C ALA A 39 27.34 17.03 -13.49
N LEU A 40 26.59 16.29 -14.32
CA LEU A 40 26.68 14.84 -14.48
C LEU A 40 27.89 14.38 -15.30
N GLY A 41 28.56 15.24 -16.06
CA GLY A 41 29.71 14.87 -16.91
C GLY A 41 29.58 15.27 -18.39
N GLY A 42 28.51 15.98 -18.75
CA GLY A 42 28.28 16.59 -20.05
C GLY A 42 27.53 15.71 -21.06
N VAL A 43 26.92 16.36 -22.04
CA VAL A 43 26.14 15.74 -23.13
C VAL A 43 26.95 14.70 -23.91
N GLY A 44 28.23 14.97 -24.15
CA GLY A 44 29.10 14.13 -24.98
C GLY A 44 29.35 12.73 -24.38
N PRO A 45 29.88 12.61 -23.14
CA PRO A 45 30.06 11.32 -22.48
C PRO A 45 28.74 10.57 -22.26
N ILE A 46 27.69 11.26 -21.80
CA ILE A 46 26.38 10.65 -21.52
C ILE A 46 25.75 10.09 -22.81
N GLY A 47 25.75 10.86 -23.90
CA GLY A 47 25.20 10.42 -25.20
C GLY A 47 25.95 9.27 -25.87
N LYS A 48 27.16 8.93 -25.41
CA LYS A 48 27.94 7.78 -25.90
C LYS A 48 27.63 6.48 -25.15
N LEU A 49 26.84 6.52 -24.09
CA LEU A 49 26.41 5.31 -23.39
C LEU A 49 25.47 4.51 -24.29
N LYS A 50 25.85 3.26 -24.55
CA LYS A 50 25.05 2.25 -25.27
C LYS A 50 24.38 1.28 -24.33
N GLY A 51 24.98 1.06 -23.16
CA GLY A 51 24.40 0.26 -22.09
C GLY A 51 25.01 0.60 -20.75
N LEU A 52 24.32 0.19 -19.69
CA LEU A 52 24.77 0.43 -18.32
C LEU A 52 24.25 -0.66 -17.39
N THR A 53 25.04 -1.08 -16.40
CA THR A 53 24.56 -1.93 -15.30
C THR A 53 24.90 -1.30 -13.94
N TYR A 54 23.89 -1.10 -13.11
CA TYR A 54 24.03 -0.85 -11.68
C TYR A 54 24.06 -2.19 -10.93
N GLN A 55 25.06 -2.40 -10.07
CA GLN A 55 25.15 -3.57 -9.20
C GLN A 55 24.95 -3.15 -7.73
N ALA A 56 23.93 -3.70 -7.08
CA ALA A 56 23.58 -3.49 -5.68
C ALA A 56 23.56 -4.83 -4.92
N PRO A 57 24.72 -5.33 -4.45
CA PRO A 57 24.87 -6.71 -4.01
C PRO A 57 24.44 -7.01 -2.56
N ARG A 58 24.14 -5.99 -1.73
CA ARG A 58 24.00 -6.18 -0.28
C ARG A 58 22.92 -5.36 0.41
N THR A 59 22.67 -4.14 -0.07
CA THR A 59 21.69 -3.24 0.54
C THR A 59 20.51 -3.13 -0.40
N PHE A 60 19.46 -3.85 -0.05
CA PHE A 60 18.15 -3.82 -0.70
C PHE A 60 17.12 -4.14 0.38
N ARG A 61 16.18 -3.22 0.60
CA ARG A 61 15.03 -3.40 1.50
C ARG A 61 13.81 -2.80 0.85
N SER A 62 12.65 -3.39 1.11
CA SER A 62 11.39 -2.83 0.67
C SER A 62 10.29 -2.99 1.71
N ARG A 63 9.33 -2.09 1.63
CA ARG A 63 8.17 -1.99 2.52
C ARG A 63 6.90 -1.78 1.70
N SER A 64 5.77 -2.06 2.34
CA SER A 64 4.45 -1.96 1.72
C SER A 64 3.61 -0.91 2.42
N LEU A 65 2.93 -0.05 1.65
CA LEU A 65 1.85 0.80 2.19
C LEU A 65 0.60 -0.02 2.53
N MET A 66 0.38 -1.10 1.78
CA MET A 66 -0.84 -1.90 1.84
C MET A 66 -0.99 -2.69 3.13
N GLN A 67 0.16 -3.07 3.71
CA GLN A 67 0.26 -4.02 4.81
C GLN A 67 0.91 -3.39 6.05
N SER A 68 0.95 -2.07 6.11
CA SER A 68 1.50 -1.36 7.26
C SER A 68 0.57 -1.48 8.45
N CYS A 69 1.12 -1.70 9.63
CA CYS A 69 0.32 -1.70 10.87
C CYS A 69 0.05 -0.26 11.34
N ASP A 70 0.93 0.68 10.97
CA ASP A 70 0.81 2.12 11.20
C ASP A 70 0.12 2.82 10.02
N MET A 71 -0.87 3.68 10.30
CA MET A 71 -1.64 4.40 9.27
C MET A 71 -0.88 5.54 8.58
N SER A 72 0.24 5.97 9.16
CA SER A 72 1.02 7.16 8.76
C SER A 72 2.42 6.83 8.26
N ARG A 73 2.81 5.55 8.27
CA ARG A 73 4.18 5.10 7.95
C ARG A 73 4.17 3.75 7.26
N ALA A 74 5.11 3.55 6.33
CA ALA A 74 5.46 2.21 5.88
C ALA A 74 6.34 1.52 6.94
N ASP A 75 5.75 0.76 7.85
CA ASP A 75 6.44 0.04 8.94
C ASP A 75 6.63 -1.46 8.66
N THR A 76 5.78 -2.04 7.81
CA THR A 76 5.89 -3.44 7.39
C THR A 76 6.93 -3.62 6.29
N PHE A 77 8.00 -4.34 6.60
CA PHE A 77 8.95 -4.84 5.61
C PHE A 77 8.31 -5.95 4.78
N VAL A 78 8.48 -5.90 3.46
CA VAL A 78 8.15 -7.04 2.59
C VAL A 78 9.41 -7.82 2.23
N SER A 79 10.54 -7.14 2.05
CA SER A 79 11.86 -7.75 1.89
C SER A 79 12.86 -7.09 2.83
N ILE A 80 13.51 -7.90 3.67
CA ILE A 80 14.47 -7.42 4.69
C ILE A 80 15.90 -7.34 4.18
N SER A 81 16.20 -8.06 3.10
CA SER A 81 17.52 -8.07 2.48
C SER A 81 17.46 -8.60 1.05
N GLY A 82 18.50 -8.32 0.27
CA GLY A 82 18.56 -8.81 -1.09
C GLY A 82 19.74 -8.24 -1.87
N SER A 83 19.71 -8.53 -3.16
CA SER A 83 20.63 -7.97 -4.13
C SER A 83 19.89 -7.69 -5.43
N GLN A 84 20.34 -6.71 -6.19
CA GLN A 84 19.84 -6.48 -7.53
C GLN A 84 20.93 -5.99 -8.50
N ASN A 85 20.80 -6.39 -9.76
CA ASN A 85 21.47 -5.77 -10.88
C ASN A 85 20.41 -5.13 -11.78
N ILE A 86 20.60 -3.86 -12.12
CA ILE A 86 19.70 -3.11 -13.01
C ILE A 86 20.50 -2.75 -14.26
N SER A 87 20.16 -3.37 -15.37
CA SER A 87 20.81 -3.19 -16.66
C SER A 87 19.93 -2.40 -17.62
N PHE A 88 20.54 -1.55 -18.44
CA PHE A 88 19.88 -0.72 -19.43
C PHE A 88 20.54 -0.88 -20.79
N GLN A 89 19.74 -0.98 -21.85
CA GLN A 89 20.14 -0.73 -23.23
C GLN A 89 19.69 0.67 -23.64
N LEU A 90 20.57 1.44 -24.27
CA LEU A 90 20.40 2.88 -24.47
C LEU A 90 20.63 3.36 -25.91
N ASP A 91 21.11 2.50 -26.81
CA ASP A 91 21.48 2.88 -28.18
C ASP A 91 20.37 2.68 -29.23
N GLN A 92 19.19 2.18 -28.84
CA GLN A 92 18.08 1.90 -29.76
C GLN A 92 17.04 3.03 -29.88
N GLY A 93 17.23 4.14 -29.15
CA GLY A 93 16.30 5.28 -29.14
C GLY A 93 15.03 5.06 -28.31
N PHE A 94 14.94 3.92 -27.61
CA PHE A 94 13.97 3.62 -26.59
C PHE A 94 14.66 2.87 -25.43
N LEU A 95 14.09 2.97 -24.24
CA LEU A 95 14.55 2.33 -23.02
C LEU A 95 14.21 0.82 -22.98
N GLU A 96 15.24 0.00 -22.80
CA GLU A 96 15.09 -1.37 -22.33
C GLU A 96 15.81 -1.51 -20.99
N GLN A 97 15.14 -2.13 -20.02
CA GLN A 97 15.67 -2.39 -18.68
C GLN A 97 15.53 -3.88 -18.36
N ARG A 98 16.51 -4.42 -17.66
CA ARG A 98 16.42 -5.72 -16.99
C ARG A 98 16.85 -5.59 -15.54
N ILE A 99 16.02 -6.10 -14.64
CA ILE A 99 16.27 -6.18 -13.19
C ILE A 99 16.45 -7.65 -12.85
N ASP A 100 17.66 -8.06 -12.49
CA ASP A 100 17.91 -9.36 -11.87
C ASP A 100 17.95 -9.15 -10.36
N ARG A 101 17.00 -9.73 -9.63
CA ARG A 101 16.80 -9.46 -8.20
C ARG A 101 16.72 -10.75 -7.40
N ARG A 102 17.34 -10.72 -6.22
CA ARG A 102 17.16 -11.69 -5.15
C ARG A 102 16.57 -10.95 -3.95
N ALA A 103 15.42 -11.37 -3.46
CA ALA A 103 14.73 -10.78 -2.32
C ALA A 103 14.53 -11.83 -1.23
N THR A 104 14.78 -11.46 0.03
CA THR A 104 14.50 -12.30 1.20
C THR A 104 13.23 -11.78 1.86
N PRO A 105 12.11 -12.53 1.78
CA PRO A 105 10.86 -12.17 2.43
C PRO A 105 11.07 -11.87 3.93
N SER A 106 10.33 -10.90 4.46
CA SER A 106 10.28 -10.66 5.91
C SER A 106 9.43 -11.71 6.61
N SER A 107 9.50 -11.77 7.95
CA SER A 107 8.63 -12.63 8.75
C SER A 107 7.15 -12.29 8.65
N TYR A 108 6.80 -11.09 8.16
CA TYR A 108 5.41 -10.72 7.89
C TYR A 108 4.74 -11.73 6.96
N TRP A 109 5.49 -12.36 6.06
CA TRP A 109 4.96 -13.29 5.06
C TRP A 109 4.75 -14.72 5.53
N SER A 110 4.98 -15.05 6.81
CA SER A 110 4.86 -16.43 7.28
C SER A 110 3.49 -17.04 6.93
N TRP A 111 2.41 -16.26 7.03
CA TRP A 111 1.06 -16.69 6.67
C TRP A 111 0.88 -17.06 5.19
N GLY A 112 1.69 -16.51 4.28
CA GLY A 112 1.63 -16.80 2.83
C GLY A 112 2.67 -17.82 2.37
N ASN A 113 3.84 -17.84 3.01
CA ASN A 113 4.92 -18.79 2.77
C ASN A 113 5.71 -19.03 4.07
N ASN A 114 5.38 -20.11 4.77
CA ASN A 114 6.00 -20.47 6.05
C ASN A 114 7.53 -20.65 5.96
N ASP A 115 8.05 -21.08 4.81
CA ASP A 115 9.49 -21.29 4.61
C ASP A 115 10.25 -19.99 4.36
N LEU A 116 9.54 -18.89 4.05
CA LEU A 116 10.10 -17.58 3.69
C LEU A 116 11.23 -17.71 2.64
N THR A 117 11.06 -18.64 1.70
CA THR A 117 12.08 -18.97 0.72
C THR A 117 12.46 -17.72 -0.10
N PRO A 118 13.76 -17.39 -0.24
CA PRO A 118 14.18 -16.26 -1.05
C PRO A 118 13.65 -16.33 -2.48
N LEU A 119 13.15 -15.21 -2.98
CA LEU A 119 12.68 -15.08 -4.35
C LEU A 119 13.83 -14.59 -5.24
N GLU A 120 14.07 -15.29 -6.34
CA GLU A 120 15.05 -14.93 -7.36
C GLU A 120 14.34 -14.77 -8.70
N PHE A 121 14.40 -13.58 -9.27
CA PHE A 121 13.68 -13.28 -10.50
C PHE A 121 14.41 -12.29 -11.40
N SER A 122 14.06 -12.34 -12.68
CA SER A 122 14.52 -11.42 -13.71
C SER A 122 13.33 -10.75 -14.37
N LEU A 123 13.17 -9.44 -14.20
CA LEU A 123 12.13 -8.64 -14.82
C LEU A 123 12.72 -7.83 -15.98
N VAL A 124 12.18 -8.00 -17.18
CA VAL A 124 12.50 -7.20 -18.36
C VAL A 124 11.39 -6.20 -18.61
N VAL A 125 11.75 -4.94 -18.81
CA VAL A 125 10.85 -3.83 -19.11
C VAL A 125 11.29 -3.14 -20.39
N ASN A 126 10.38 -2.95 -21.32
CA ASN A 126 10.61 -2.30 -22.60
C ASN A 126 9.57 -1.19 -22.81
N GLU A 127 10.01 0.00 -23.21
CA GLU A 127 9.11 1.11 -23.47
C GLU A 127 8.59 1.16 -24.92
N GLY A 128 7.75 2.15 -25.22
CA GLY A 128 7.25 2.39 -26.57
C GLY A 128 5.96 1.63 -26.91
N LYS A 129 5.52 1.76 -28.17
CA LYS A 129 4.19 1.29 -28.61
C LYS A 129 3.99 -0.22 -28.52
N ASN A 130 5.07 -0.99 -28.59
CA ASN A 130 5.09 -2.45 -28.45
C ASN A 130 5.81 -2.90 -27.17
N GLY A 131 5.97 -1.96 -26.21
CA GLY A 131 6.62 -2.20 -24.93
C GLY A 131 5.91 -3.27 -24.11
N PHE A 132 6.55 -3.72 -23.03
CA PHE A 132 6.04 -4.75 -22.15
C PHE A 132 6.80 -4.77 -20.83
N ALA A 133 6.24 -5.45 -19.83
CA ALA A 133 6.97 -5.92 -18.66
C ALA A 133 6.79 -7.43 -18.54
N CYS A 134 7.88 -8.17 -18.31
CA CYS A 134 7.90 -9.62 -18.33
C CYS A 134 8.91 -10.20 -17.34
N TYR A 135 8.46 -11.02 -16.40
CA TYR A 135 9.33 -11.88 -15.61
C TYR A 135 9.80 -13.03 -16.50
N VAL A 136 11.07 -12.97 -16.90
CA VAL A 136 11.70 -13.97 -17.78
C VAL A 136 12.32 -15.14 -17.01
N GLN A 137 12.42 -14.98 -15.69
CA GLN A 137 12.79 -16.01 -14.73
C GLN A 137 12.12 -15.68 -13.39
N GLY A 138 11.55 -16.69 -12.73
CA GLY A 138 10.96 -16.55 -11.40
C GLY A 138 9.77 -15.58 -11.35
N ASN A 139 9.46 -15.12 -10.14
CA ASN A 139 8.42 -14.14 -9.85
C ASN A 139 8.72 -13.44 -8.51
N ASP A 140 7.91 -12.43 -8.17
CA ASP A 140 8.03 -11.66 -6.94
C ASP A 140 6.79 -11.77 -6.02
N GLN A 141 5.98 -12.83 -6.22
CA GLN A 141 4.72 -13.03 -5.50
C GLN A 141 4.86 -14.10 -4.42
N ILE A 142 4.45 -13.79 -3.20
CA ILE A 142 4.67 -14.65 -2.03
C ILE A 142 3.94 -15.99 -2.10
N PHE A 143 2.77 -16.02 -2.76
CA PHE A 143 1.96 -17.24 -2.91
C PHE A 143 2.39 -18.13 -4.07
N LEU A 144 3.19 -17.62 -5.00
CA LEU A 144 3.65 -18.42 -6.13
C LEU A 144 4.90 -19.21 -5.74
N PRO A 145 5.08 -20.43 -6.27
CA PRO A 145 6.32 -21.16 -6.07
C PRO A 145 7.53 -20.31 -6.52
N PRO A 146 8.61 -20.19 -5.72
CA PRO A 146 9.74 -19.32 -6.05
C PRO A 146 10.38 -19.59 -7.42
N GLY A 147 10.38 -20.85 -7.88
CA GLY A 147 10.91 -21.25 -9.19
C GLY A 147 9.96 -21.04 -10.38
N LEU A 148 8.69 -20.69 -10.14
CA LEU A 148 7.71 -20.47 -11.20
C LEU A 148 8.02 -19.17 -11.93
N THR A 149 8.17 -19.23 -13.24
CA THR A 149 8.30 -18.02 -14.07
C THR A 149 6.92 -17.50 -14.44
N SER A 150 6.54 -16.30 -13.98
CA SER A 150 5.18 -15.77 -14.17
C SER A 150 4.93 -15.20 -15.58
N GLY A 151 5.98 -14.71 -16.25
CA GLY A 151 5.85 -14.12 -17.59
C GLY A 151 5.39 -12.66 -17.57
N TYR A 152 4.58 -12.29 -18.56
CA TYR A 152 4.06 -10.92 -18.70
C TYR A 152 3.20 -10.52 -17.49
N THR A 153 3.20 -9.24 -17.14
CA THR A 153 2.58 -8.76 -15.88
C THR A 153 1.09 -8.45 -15.98
N ASP A 154 0.48 -8.59 -17.16
CA ASP A 154 -0.86 -8.06 -17.47
C ASP A 154 -2.01 -9.07 -17.33
N VAL A 155 -2.05 -9.82 -16.24
CA VAL A 155 -3.14 -10.78 -15.96
C VAL A 155 -4.44 -10.03 -15.62
N SER A 156 -4.34 -8.86 -14.96
CA SER A 156 -5.50 -8.22 -14.31
C SER A 156 -5.62 -6.69 -14.48
N TYR A 157 -4.62 -6.01 -15.07
CA TYR A 157 -4.50 -4.53 -14.98
C TYR A 157 -4.71 -3.78 -16.29
N LYS A 158 -5.08 -4.49 -17.37
CA LYS A 158 -5.33 -3.88 -18.69
C LYS A 158 -4.17 -2.96 -19.13
N ALA A 159 -2.92 -3.35 -18.91
CA ALA A 159 -1.69 -2.61 -19.17
C ALA A 159 -1.24 -1.55 -18.16
N ALA A 160 -1.96 -1.34 -17.05
CA ALA A 160 -1.60 -0.31 -16.07
C ALA A 160 -0.32 -0.64 -15.30
N LEU A 161 -0.09 -1.90 -14.94
CA LEU A 161 1.16 -2.31 -14.26
C LEU A 161 2.36 -2.19 -15.19
N THR A 162 2.24 -2.63 -16.45
CA THR A 162 3.27 -2.43 -17.47
C THR A 162 3.60 -0.95 -17.66
N TYR A 163 2.59 -0.08 -17.74
CA TYR A 163 2.79 1.37 -17.80
C TYR A 163 3.53 1.90 -16.56
N HIS A 164 3.15 1.45 -15.37
CA HIS A 164 3.80 1.83 -14.13
C HIS A 164 5.28 1.41 -14.07
N LEU A 165 5.59 0.19 -14.49
CA LEU A 165 6.95 -0.34 -14.53
C LEU A 165 7.83 0.39 -15.56
N VAL A 166 7.28 0.74 -16.74
CA VAL A 166 7.98 1.57 -17.72
C VAL A 166 8.31 2.95 -17.13
N LEU A 167 7.36 3.57 -16.43
CA LEU A 167 7.58 4.86 -15.78
C LEU A 167 8.69 4.77 -14.71
N GLN A 168 8.70 3.73 -13.88
CA GLN A 168 9.78 3.49 -12.91
C GLN A 168 11.15 3.30 -13.61
N ALA A 169 11.20 2.54 -14.71
CA ALA A 169 12.41 2.34 -15.48
C ALA A 169 12.95 3.67 -16.03
N GLN A 170 12.07 4.57 -16.50
CA GLN A 170 12.41 5.91 -16.95
C GLN A 170 12.95 6.78 -15.81
N MET A 171 12.37 6.72 -14.61
CA MET A 171 12.83 7.49 -13.45
C MET A 171 14.30 7.20 -13.10
N LEU A 172 14.73 5.93 -13.20
CA LEU A 172 16.10 5.52 -12.90
C LEU A 172 17.04 5.55 -14.13
N SER A 173 16.53 5.92 -15.31
CA SER A 173 17.30 5.87 -16.56
C SER A 173 18.47 6.86 -16.54
N PRO A 174 19.70 6.42 -16.86
CA PRO A 174 20.86 7.32 -16.99
C PRO A 174 20.73 8.30 -18.17
N HIS A 175 19.78 8.10 -19.09
CA HIS A 175 19.52 8.97 -20.23
C HIS A 175 18.30 9.90 -20.05
N LEU A 176 17.65 9.90 -18.87
CA LEU A 176 16.46 10.72 -18.64
C LEU A 176 16.66 12.18 -19.04
N LEU A 177 17.68 12.85 -18.50
CA LEU A 177 17.99 14.24 -18.84
C LEU A 177 18.46 14.42 -20.29
N TYR A 178 19.19 13.44 -20.81
CA TYR A 178 19.68 13.47 -22.18
C TYR A 178 18.51 13.48 -23.18
N HIS A 179 17.41 12.80 -22.89
CA HIS A 179 16.20 12.86 -23.69
C HIS A 179 15.35 14.11 -23.42
N MET A 180 15.30 14.58 -22.17
CA MET A 180 14.56 15.79 -21.81
C MET A 180 15.13 17.05 -22.48
N LYS A 181 16.44 17.12 -22.75
CA LYS A 181 17.09 18.31 -23.36
C LYS A 181 16.48 18.73 -24.70
N ASP A 182 15.98 17.76 -25.47
CA ASP A 182 15.39 18.00 -26.80
C ASP A 182 13.86 18.11 -26.74
N THR A 183 13.26 17.97 -25.55
CA THR A 183 11.81 17.98 -25.36
C THR A 183 11.31 19.42 -25.30
N LYS A 184 10.37 19.78 -26.18
CA LYS A 184 9.84 21.16 -26.29
C LYS A 184 8.75 21.48 -25.26
N SER A 185 8.08 20.46 -24.71
CA SER A 185 6.96 20.61 -23.79
C SER A 185 7.37 20.76 -22.32
N ILE A 186 8.66 20.82 -22.01
CA ILE A 186 9.15 20.96 -20.64
C ILE A 186 8.91 22.37 -20.10
N SER A 187 8.72 22.48 -18.79
CA SER A 187 8.60 23.76 -18.09
C SER A 187 9.46 23.79 -16.83
N ALA A 188 10.03 24.95 -16.52
CA ALA A 188 10.71 25.19 -15.26
C ALA A 188 9.65 25.43 -14.18
N THR A 189 9.91 24.91 -12.99
CA THR A 189 9.08 25.11 -11.80
C THR A 189 9.97 25.13 -10.56
N THR A 190 9.40 25.49 -9.42
CA THR A 190 10.05 25.38 -8.11
C THR A 190 9.24 24.42 -7.27
N VAL A 191 9.94 23.56 -6.52
CA VAL A 191 9.30 22.66 -5.56
C VAL A 191 9.86 22.95 -4.18
N GLU A 192 8.97 23.14 -3.21
CA GLU A 192 9.35 23.40 -1.82
C GLU A 192 9.22 22.14 -0.98
N PHE A 193 10.24 21.84 -0.18
CA PHE A 193 10.16 20.87 0.91
C PHE A 193 10.81 21.43 2.15
N ASN A 194 10.11 21.36 3.30
CA ASN A 194 10.62 21.79 4.60
C ASN A 194 11.17 23.24 4.58
N GLY A 195 10.52 24.16 3.85
CA GLY A 195 10.97 25.55 3.72
C GLY A 195 12.18 25.77 2.82
N ILE A 196 12.62 24.74 2.06
CA ILE A 196 13.70 24.84 1.09
C ILE A 196 13.11 24.76 -0.32
N GLU A 197 13.39 25.77 -1.14
CA GLU A 197 13.04 25.79 -2.55
C GLU A 197 14.09 25.05 -3.38
N PHE A 198 13.62 24.17 -4.26
CA PHE A 198 14.44 23.44 -5.22
C PHE A 198 14.02 23.79 -6.66
N PRO A 199 14.98 24.13 -7.54
CA PRO A 199 14.70 24.28 -8.95
C PRO A 199 14.31 22.93 -9.55
N ALA A 200 13.34 22.93 -10.46
CA ALA A 200 12.84 21.71 -11.07
C ALA A 200 12.40 21.93 -12.51
N VAL A 201 12.38 20.84 -13.27
CA VAL A 201 11.83 20.80 -14.64
C VAL A 201 10.77 19.72 -14.73
N ARG A 202 9.56 20.11 -15.14
CA ARG A 202 8.43 19.22 -15.42
C ARG A 202 8.45 18.83 -16.89
N ASP A 203 8.42 17.53 -17.17
CA ASP A 203 8.10 16.99 -18.49
C ASP A 203 6.69 16.37 -18.47
N PRO A 204 5.66 17.09 -18.96
CA PRO A 204 4.31 16.55 -18.99
C PRO A 204 4.14 15.39 -19.97
N SER A 205 5.03 15.23 -20.96
CA SER A 205 4.95 14.11 -21.93
C SER A 205 5.33 12.76 -21.32
N ARG A 206 6.17 12.80 -20.28
CA ARG A 206 6.60 11.63 -19.48
C ARG A 206 5.95 11.58 -18.10
N GLU A 207 5.25 12.65 -17.71
CA GLU A 207 4.63 12.81 -16.39
C GLU A 207 5.63 12.84 -15.23
N LEU A 208 6.87 13.20 -15.53
CA LEU A 208 7.99 13.26 -14.59
C LEU A 208 8.33 14.72 -14.25
N THR A 209 8.73 14.94 -13.00
CA THR A 209 9.41 16.16 -12.57
C THR A 209 10.80 15.79 -12.11
N VAL A 210 11.83 16.44 -12.65
CA VAL A 210 13.19 16.34 -12.11
C VAL A 210 13.44 17.55 -11.23
N ILE A 211 13.79 17.30 -9.99
CA ILE A 211 14.11 18.30 -8.97
C ILE A 211 15.61 18.25 -8.74
N PHE A 212 16.29 19.38 -8.82
CA PHE A 212 17.74 19.47 -8.76
C PHE A 212 18.22 19.97 -7.40
N ASP A 213 19.36 19.47 -6.95
CA ASP A 213 20.05 20.02 -5.79
C ASP A 213 20.58 21.43 -6.14
N PRO A 214 20.19 22.49 -5.42
CA PRO A 214 20.50 23.87 -5.79
C PRO A 214 22.00 24.22 -5.67
N LYS A 215 22.82 23.38 -5.03
CA LYS A 215 24.26 23.62 -4.86
C LYS A 215 25.10 22.92 -5.92
N THR A 216 24.66 21.78 -6.39
CA THR A 216 25.42 20.89 -7.29
C THR A 216 24.81 20.77 -8.68
N SER A 217 23.58 21.24 -8.87
CA SER A 217 22.74 21.07 -10.06
C SER A 217 22.48 19.61 -10.45
N LEU A 218 22.90 18.64 -9.62
CA LEU A 218 22.64 17.23 -9.86
C LEU A 218 21.16 16.91 -9.63
N PRO A 219 20.58 15.94 -10.36
CA PRO A 219 19.27 15.41 -10.01
C PRO A 219 19.26 14.97 -8.55
N TYR A 220 18.26 15.45 -7.81
CA TYR A 220 18.09 15.11 -6.40
C TYR A 220 16.88 14.21 -6.20
N ILE A 221 15.76 14.55 -6.85
CA ILE A 221 14.53 13.76 -6.83
C ILE A 221 13.99 13.66 -8.26
N ILE A 222 13.58 12.45 -8.66
CA ILE A 222 12.73 12.25 -9.82
C ILE A 222 11.33 11.89 -9.31
N ARG A 223 10.33 12.68 -9.68
CA ARG A 223 8.98 12.62 -9.11
C ARG A 223 7.91 12.28 -10.13
N THR A 224 6.99 11.41 -9.74
CA THR A 224 5.64 11.30 -10.33
C THR A 224 4.62 11.94 -9.39
N ILE A 225 3.60 12.57 -9.98
CA ILE A 225 2.41 13.01 -9.24
C ILE A 225 1.40 11.89 -9.36
N GLU A 226 0.89 11.42 -8.22
CA GLU A 226 -0.02 10.30 -8.11
C GLU A 226 -1.25 10.69 -7.30
N ASP A 227 -2.20 9.77 -7.24
CA ASP A 227 -3.40 9.88 -6.41
C ASP A 227 -3.70 8.49 -5.86
N HIS A 228 -3.96 8.39 -4.56
CA HIS A 228 -4.24 7.14 -3.88
C HIS A 228 -5.70 7.09 -3.42
N PRO A 229 -6.44 5.98 -3.64
CA PRO A 229 -7.84 5.89 -3.20
C PRO A 229 -8.05 6.12 -1.70
N ILE A 230 -7.04 5.80 -0.88
CA ILE A 230 -7.06 6.02 0.58
C ILE A 230 -6.26 7.26 0.95
N TYR A 231 -5.03 7.46 0.45
CA TYR A 231 -4.14 8.54 0.92
C TYR A 231 -4.34 9.87 0.18
N GLY A 232 -5.19 9.92 -0.85
CA GLY A 232 -5.46 11.11 -1.65
C GLY A 232 -4.27 11.54 -2.52
N GLU A 233 -4.17 12.85 -2.75
CA GLU A 233 -3.11 13.45 -3.56
C GLU A 233 -1.73 13.06 -3.02
N SER A 234 -0.90 12.51 -3.90
CA SER A 234 0.35 11.87 -3.50
C SER A 234 1.46 12.09 -4.53
N THR A 235 2.67 11.78 -4.11
CA THR A 235 3.84 11.78 -4.98
C THR A 235 4.67 10.54 -4.72
N LYS A 236 5.30 10.02 -5.78
CA LYS A 236 6.33 9.01 -5.65
C LYS A 236 7.64 9.60 -6.14
N ASP A 237 8.59 9.62 -5.21
CA ASP A 237 9.87 10.28 -5.36
C ASP A 237 10.99 9.24 -5.36
N LEU A 238 11.80 9.27 -6.41
CA LEU A 238 13.07 8.58 -6.46
C LEU A 238 14.17 9.56 -6.02
N TYR A 239 14.60 9.44 -4.78
CA TYR A 239 15.71 10.21 -4.22
C TYR A 239 17.04 9.63 -4.70
N LEU A 240 17.90 10.51 -5.17
CA LEU A 240 19.21 10.18 -5.73
C LEU A 240 20.29 10.93 -4.97
N SER A 241 21.24 10.20 -4.38
CA SER A 241 22.32 10.83 -3.61
C SER A 241 23.63 10.05 -3.68
N SER A 242 24.66 10.59 -3.01
CA SER A 242 26.00 9.99 -2.93
C SER A 242 26.66 9.80 -4.30
N TYR A 243 26.53 10.79 -5.18
CA TYR A 243 27.04 10.72 -6.54
C TYR A 243 28.55 10.43 -6.60
N LYS A 244 28.96 9.50 -7.46
CA LYS A 244 30.38 9.19 -7.72
C LYS A 244 30.68 9.20 -9.20
N VAL A 245 31.91 9.58 -9.53
CA VAL A 245 32.41 9.63 -10.91
C VAL A 245 32.83 8.23 -11.36
N VAL A 246 32.33 7.81 -12.53
CA VAL A 246 32.71 6.59 -13.24
C VAL A 246 33.02 6.98 -14.68
N GLN A 247 34.29 6.89 -15.07
CA GLN A 247 34.78 7.29 -16.40
C GLN A 247 34.30 8.68 -16.86
N GLY A 248 34.29 9.65 -15.94
CA GLY A 248 33.93 11.05 -16.22
C GLY A 248 32.43 11.36 -16.11
N ILE A 249 31.57 10.38 -15.84
CA ILE A 249 30.12 10.57 -15.62
C ILE A 249 29.79 10.32 -14.15
N LYS A 250 28.97 11.16 -13.54
CA LYS A 250 28.48 10.97 -12.16
C LYS A 250 27.20 10.13 -12.15
N PHE A 251 27.17 9.13 -11.27
CA PHE A 251 25.99 8.30 -11.01
C PHE A 251 25.65 8.37 -9.54
N ALA A 252 24.36 8.34 -9.19
CA ALA A 252 23.92 8.20 -7.81
C ALA A 252 24.32 6.81 -7.28
N HIS A 253 24.76 6.73 -6.02
CA HIS A 253 25.08 5.46 -5.38
C HIS A 253 24.10 5.06 -4.28
N THR A 254 23.25 5.99 -3.83
CA THR A 254 22.17 5.72 -2.89
C THR A 254 20.86 6.10 -3.57
N VAL A 255 19.92 5.16 -3.57
CA VAL A 255 18.61 5.31 -4.19
C VAL A 255 17.55 4.98 -3.14
N GLN A 256 16.56 5.86 -3.00
CA GLN A 256 15.40 5.62 -2.15
C GLN A 256 14.13 5.97 -2.92
N THR A 257 13.14 5.08 -2.87
CA THR A 257 11.79 5.36 -3.32
C THR A 257 10.97 5.79 -2.11
N ILE A 258 10.45 7.00 -2.14
CA ILE A 258 9.63 7.57 -1.07
C ILE A 258 8.25 7.88 -1.63
N TYR A 259 7.22 7.45 -0.93
CA TYR A 259 5.83 7.78 -1.22
C TYR A 259 5.33 8.81 -0.21
N ASN A 260 4.84 9.95 -0.71
CA ASN A 260 4.34 11.02 0.13
C ASN A 260 2.88 11.31 -0.16
N SER A 261 2.12 11.66 0.87
CA SER A 261 0.80 12.29 0.75
C SER A 261 0.76 13.50 1.67
N THR A 262 0.44 14.66 1.10
CA THR A 262 0.28 15.90 1.87
C THR A 262 -1.00 15.88 2.68
N THR A 263 -2.06 15.26 2.17
CA THR A 263 -3.35 15.14 2.86
C THR A 263 -3.22 14.34 4.16
N GLN A 264 -2.35 13.31 4.17
CA GLN A 264 -2.18 12.41 5.31
C GLN A 264 -0.88 12.61 6.11
N GLY A 265 -0.05 13.59 5.73
CA GLY A 265 1.28 13.76 6.34
C GLY A 265 2.19 12.52 6.17
N LEU A 266 1.92 11.68 5.18
CA LEU A 266 2.64 10.44 4.91
C LEU A 266 4.00 10.76 4.26
N ASN A 267 5.06 10.14 4.77
CA ASN A 267 6.40 10.15 4.20
C ASN A 267 7.03 8.76 4.38
N ALA A 268 6.71 7.87 3.44
CA ALA A 268 7.00 6.44 3.54
C ALA A 268 8.14 6.02 2.59
N VAL A 269 9.24 5.52 3.15
CA VAL A 269 10.28 4.86 2.35
C VAL A 269 9.79 3.47 1.94
N LEU A 270 9.53 3.28 0.65
CA LEU A 270 9.04 2.00 0.08
C LEU A 270 10.18 1.08 -0.35
N GLU A 271 11.28 1.63 -0.84
CA GLU A 271 12.45 0.85 -1.25
C GLU A 271 13.72 1.66 -1.03
N ASP A 272 14.78 1.02 -0.53
CA ASP A 272 16.12 1.62 -0.50
C ASP A 272 17.20 0.62 -0.93
N PHE A 273 18.16 1.11 -1.70
CA PHE A 273 19.32 0.31 -2.10
C PHE A 273 20.58 1.15 -2.35
N ILE A 274 21.73 0.48 -2.27
CA ILE A 274 23.04 1.07 -2.55
C ILE A 274 23.63 0.43 -3.79
N ILE A 275 23.89 1.24 -4.81
CA ILE A 275 24.64 0.86 -5.99
C ILE A 275 26.12 0.79 -5.58
N ALA A 276 26.69 -0.41 -5.53
CA ALA A 276 28.10 -0.59 -5.20
C ALA A 276 29.01 -0.32 -6.41
N LYS A 277 28.54 -0.68 -7.62
CA LYS A 277 29.33 -0.59 -8.85
C LYS A 277 28.45 -0.20 -10.03
N VAL A 278 29.00 0.64 -10.90
CA VAL A 278 28.42 1.00 -12.21
C VAL A 278 29.33 0.43 -13.29
N ILE A 279 28.75 -0.28 -14.25
CA ILE A 279 29.46 -0.84 -15.41
C ILE A 279 28.93 -0.12 -16.64
N LEU A 280 29.80 0.58 -17.37
CA LEU A 280 29.44 1.29 -18.59
C LEU A 280 29.68 0.42 -19.81
N ASN A 281 28.75 0.46 -20.75
CA ASN A 281 28.79 -0.27 -22.01
C ASN A 281 29.16 -1.77 -21.85
N PRO A 282 28.54 -2.51 -20.90
CA PRO A 282 28.74 -3.94 -20.82
C PRO A 282 28.28 -4.63 -22.12
N SER A 283 28.87 -5.77 -22.43
CA SER A 283 28.36 -6.64 -23.48
C SER A 283 27.22 -7.47 -22.93
N PHE A 284 26.03 -7.30 -23.50
CA PHE A 284 24.87 -8.12 -23.17
C PHE A 284 24.74 -9.28 -24.17
N PRO A 285 24.38 -10.48 -23.71
CA PRO A 285 24.01 -11.57 -24.61
C PRO A 285 22.89 -11.17 -25.58
N SER A 286 22.83 -11.84 -26.74
CA SER A 286 21.65 -11.77 -27.59
C SER A 286 20.41 -12.18 -26.79
N LYS A 287 19.31 -11.46 -26.96
CA LYS A 287 18.02 -11.67 -26.26
C LYS A 287 18.02 -11.37 -24.77
N PHE A 288 19.04 -10.68 -24.24
CA PHE A 288 19.12 -10.36 -22.82
C PHE A 288 17.92 -9.53 -22.31
N PHE A 289 17.36 -8.68 -23.18
CA PHE A 289 16.18 -7.84 -22.95
C PHE A 289 14.92 -8.34 -23.67
N ASP A 290 14.90 -9.59 -24.15
CA ASP A 290 13.71 -10.16 -24.76
C ASP A 290 12.75 -10.70 -23.68
N GLY A 291 11.44 -10.59 -23.91
CA GLY A 291 10.44 -11.31 -23.13
C GLY A 291 10.38 -12.80 -23.46
N ILE A 292 9.64 -13.57 -22.65
CA ILE A 292 9.36 -14.98 -22.99
C ILE A 292 8.29 -15.09 -24.08
N SER A 293 8.15 -16.29 -24.64
CA SER A 293 7.05 -16.61 -25.54
C SER A 293 5.71 -16.55 -24.80
N GLU A 294 4.67 -15.97 -25.42
CA GLU A 294 3.37 -15.71 -24.75
C GLU A 294 2.67 -16.99 -24.29
N ASP A 295 2.86 -18.12 -24.98
CA ASP A 295 2.34 -19.44 -24.58
C ASP A 295 2.93 -19.98 -23.27
N LYS A 296 4.04 -19.40 -22.81
CA LYS A 296 4.71 -19.76 -21.55
C LYS A 296 4.41 -18.78 -20.42
N SER A 297 3.58 -17.78 -20.68
CA SER A 297 3.26 -16.72 -19.74
C SER A 297 1.91 -17.00 -19.07
N LEU A 298 1.79 -16.65 -17.79
CA LEU A 298 0.51 -16.69 -17.08
C LEU A 298 -0.43 -15.55 -17.53
N ALA A 299 0.12 -14.53 -18.20
CA ALA A 299 -0.60 -13.38 -18.73
C ALA A 299 -0.33 -13.14 -20.21
N PRO A 300 -1.26 -12.51 -20.95
CA PRO A 300 -0.98 -12.03 -22.29
C PRO A 300 0.01 -10.85 -22.26
N LYS A 301 0.76 -10.67 -23.36
CA LYS A 301 1.55 -9.45 -23.56
C LYS A 301 0.62 -8.27 -23.79
N SER A 302 0.90 -7.13 -23.16
CA SER A 302 0.15 -5.89 -23.37
C SER A 302 1.07 -4.69 -23.43
N ALA A 303 0.77 -3.77 -24.36
CA ALA A 303 1.53 -2.54 -24.52
C ALA A 303 1.18 -1.53 -23.41
N PRO A 304 2.16 -0.74 -22.90
CA PRO A 304 1.96 0.17 -21.77
C PRO A 304 0.80 1.15 -22.02
N LYS A 305 -0.21 1.15 -21.14
CA LYS A 305 -1.36 2.06 -21.26
C LYS A 305 -1.97 2.36 -19.89
N LYS A 306 -2.40 3.60 -19.70
CA LYS A 306 -3.25 3.98 -18.56
C LYS A 306 -4.63 3.33 -18.65
N THR A 307 -5.12 2.84 -17.52
CA THR A 307 -6.44 2.22 -17.41
C THR A 307 -7.39 3.13 -16.64
N PRO A 308 -8.54 3.56 -17.21
CA PRO A 308 -9.54 4.34 -16.49
C PRO A 308 -10.00 3.65 -15.20
N GLY A 309 -10.05 4.40 -14.10
CA GLY A 309 -10.43 3.89 -12.78
C GLY A 309 -9.30 3.19 -12.00
N ILE A 310 -8.09 3.09 -12.56
CA ILE A 310 -6.89 2.62 -11.86
C ILE A 310 -5.93 3.79 -11.71
N SER A 311 -5.71 4.23 -10.47
CA SER A 311 -4.79 5.34 -10.19
C SER A 311 -3.33 4.88 -10.17
N ALA A 312 -2.40 5.82 -10.32
CA ALA A 312 -0.96 5.51 -10.23
C ALA A 312 -0.56 5.09 -8.81
N GLY A 313 -1.13 5.73 -7.78
CA GLY A 313 -0.88 5.38 -6.38
C GLY A 313 -1.26 3.94 -6.07
N LEU A 314 -2.37 3.48 -6.64
CA LEU A 314 -2.78 2.09 -6.56
C LEU A 314 -1.75 1.13 -7.16
N MET A 315 -1.15 1.48 -8.31
CA MET A 315 -0.11 0.66 -8.92
C MET A 315 1.17 0.67 -8.09
N THR A 316 1.52 1.81 -7.49
CA THR A 316 2.66 1.90 -6.56
C THR A 316 2.48 0.97 -5.38
N GLU A 317 1.31 0.98 -4.75
CA GLU A 317 0.98 0.11 -3.63
C GLU A 317 1.10 -1.38 -4.02
N TYR A 318 0.44 -1.80 -5.11
CA TYR A 318 0.51 -3.18 -5.60
C TYR A 318 1.94 -3.63 -5.95
N ASN A 319 2.70 -2.77 -6.62
CA ASN A 319 4.08 -3.08 -6.99
C ASN A 319 5.04 -3.18 -5.79
N SER A 320 4.63 -2.70 -4.61
CA SER A 320 5.46 -2.68 -3.40
C SER A 320 5.18 -3.81 -2.41
N ASN A 321 4.18 -4.67 -2.66
CA ASN A 321 3.60 -5.51 -1.61
C ASN A 321 3.79 -7.03 -1.74
N MET A 322 4.50 -7.55 -2.75
CA MET A 322 4.73 -9.01 -2.98
C MET A 322 3.48 -9.90 -3.03
N LEU A 323 2.26 -9.37 -3.02
CA LEU A 323 1.02 -10.16 -3.14
C LEU A 323 0.59 -10.32 -4.59
N GLY A 324 1.37 -9.75 -5.51
CA GLY A 324 0.96 -9.58 -6.87
C GLY A 324 -0.26 -8.67 -6.92
N THR A 325 -1.03 -8.86 -7.98
CA THR A 325 -1.98 -7.85 -8.40
C THR A 325 -3.28 -8.58 -8.74
N ALA A 326 -4.31 -8.47 -7.89
CA ALA A 326 -5.55 -9.25 -8.00
C ALA A 326 -6.79 -8.37 -8.20
N LEU A 327 -6.91 -7.69 -9.34
CA LEU A 327 -8.15 -7.02 -9.72
C LEU A 327 -9.08 -8.01 -10.45
N LYS A 328 -10.14 -8.45 -9.79
CA LYS A 328 -11.24 -9.23 -10.37
C LYS A 328 -12.41 -8.30 -10.71
N ASN A 329 -13.10 -8.57 -11.82
CA ASN A 329 -14.41 -7.94 -12.09
C ASN A 329 -15.49 -8.77 -11.41
N ALA A 330 -15.93 -8.35 -10.22
CA ALA A 330 -17.01 -9.03 -9.51
C ALA A 330 -18.39 -8.62 -10.05
N THR A 331 -19.32 -9.57 -10.09
CA THR A 331 -20.75 -9.32 -10.34
C THR A 331 -21.58 -9.88 -9.18
N ILE A 332 -22.87 -9.57 -9.13
CA ILE A 332 -23.76 -10.09 -8.08
C ILE A 332 -23.79 -11.63 -8.11
N GLU A 333 -23.70 -12.23 -9.30
CA GLU A 333 -23.72 -13.68 -9.50
C GLU A 333 -22.46 -14.38 -8.97
N SER A 334 -21.36 -13.64 -8.80
CA SER A 334 -20.13 -14.16 -8.17
C SER A 334 -20.18 -14.15 -6.64
N LEU A 335 -21.22 -13.56 -6.04
CA LEU A 335 -21.34 -13.49 -4.58
C LEU A 335 -22.12 -14.68 -4.04
N LYS A 336 -21.61 -15.30 -2.98
CA LYS A 336 -22.32 -16.28 -2.18
C LYS A 336 -22.66 -15.66 -0.83
N VAL A 337 -23.90 -15.81 -0.37
CA VAL A 337 -24.31 -15.26 0.93
C VAL A 337 -24.94 -16.34 1.79
N GLU A 338 -24.47 -16.42 3.03
CA GLU A 338 -24.93 -17.37 4.03
C GLU A 338 -25.45 -16.64 5.27
N THR A 339 -26.38 -17.26 5.99
CA THR A 339 -26.91 -16.77 7.27
C THR A 339 -26.60 -17.83 8.33
N PRO A 340 -25.35 -17.90 8.82
CA PRO A 340 -24.86 -19.06 9.56
C PRO A 340 -25.48 -19.22 10.95
N VAL A 341 -26.14 -18.19 11.47
CA VAL A 341 -26.73 -18.19 12.82
C VAL A 341 -28.25 -18.05 12.71
N SER A 342 -28.99 -19.16 12.85
CA SER A 342 -30.45 -19.20 12.67
C SER A 342 -31.21 -18.23 13.58
N ASP A 343 -30.69 -18.01 14.79
CA ASP A 343 -31.27 -17.13 15.80
C ASP A 343 -30.91 -15.64 15.63
N LEU A 344 -30.07 -15.32 14.65
CA LEU A 344 -29.70 -13.97 14.21
C LEU A 344 -29.79 -13.87 12.68
N PRO A 345 -31.00 -14.01 12.09
CA PRO A 345 -31.17 -13.99 10.64
C PRO A 345 -30.80 -12.66 9.96
N GLN A 346 -30.53 -11.61 10.75
CA GLN A 346 -30.06 -10.29 10.31
C GLN A 346 -28.57 -10.27 9.95
N VAL A 347 -27.82 -11.32 10.29
CA VAL A 347 -26.38 -11.40 10.04
C VAL A 347 -26.12 -12.23 8.79
N HIS A 348 -25.62 -11.56 7.75
CA HIS A 348 -25.33 -12.17 6.46
C HIS A 348 -23.81 -12.23 6.25
N TRP A 349 -23.26 -13.44 6.11
CA TRP A 349 -21.85 -13.66 5.74
C TRP A 349 -21.74 -13.65 4.22
N VAL A 350 -21.15 -12.59 3.68
CA VAL A 350 -21.06 -12.33 2.25
C VAL A 350 -19.69 -12.80 1.76
N ILE A 351 -19.68 -13.99 1.15
CA ILE A 351 -18.49 -14.62 0.60
C ILE A 351 -18.23 -14.01 -0.78
N VAL A 352 -17.17 -13.20 -0.87
CA VAL A 352 -16.83 -12.47 -2.09
C VAL A 352 -15.72 -13.14 -2.89
N ASP A 353 -14.81 -13.85 -2.21
CA ASP A 353 -13.83 -14.72 -2.83
C ASP A 353 -13.76 -16.06 -2.08
N ASP A 354 -13.94 -17.15 -2.83
CA ASP A 354 -13.85 -18.53 -2.34
C ASP A 354 -12.89 -19.38 -3.19
N ASP A 355 -12.02 -18.76 -3.98
CA ASP A 355 -10.99 -19.45 -4.78
C ASP A 355 -10.06 -20.33 -3.91
N ASN A 356 -9.88 -19.97 -2.64
CA ASN A 356 -9.17 -20.75 -1.63
C ASN A 356 -9.67 -20.46 -0.22
N ASP A 357 -9.14 -21.20 0.76
CA ASP A 357 -9.50 -21.11 2.18
C ASP A 357 -9.23 -19.71 2.81
N LEU A 358 -8.30 -18.93 2.26
CA LEU A 358 -7.99 -17.54 2.63
C LEU A 358 -8.71 -16.50 1.75
N GLY A 359 -9.66 -16.90 0.89
CA GLY A 359 -10.47 -15.95 0.15
C GLY A 359 -11.19 -14.96 1.08
N VAL A 360 -11.57 -13.80 0.57
CA VAL A 360 -12.13 -12.67 1.32
C VAL A 360 -13.64 -12.83 1.54
N LYS A 361 -14.11 -12.48 2.74
CA LYS A 361 -15.53 -12.41 3.12
C LYS A 361 -15.85 -11.07 3.78
N GLN A 362 -17.10 -10.64 3.70
CA GLN A 362 -17.64 -9.46 4.37
C GLN A 362 -18.80 -9.88 5.27
N MET A 363 -19.28 -8.97 6.12
CA MET A 363 -20.52 -9.17 6.84
C MET A 363 -21.49 -8.02 6.58
N ALA A 364 -22.74 -8.34 6.24
CA ALA A 364 -23.82 -7.37 6.20
C ALA A 364 -24.73 -7.57 7.42
N ILE A 365 -24.98 -6.49 8.16
CA ILE A 365 -25.87 -6.47 9.32
C ILE A 365 -27.15 -5.74 8.92
N GLU A 366 -28.26 -6.47 8.91
CA GLU A 366 -29.56 -5.97 8.46
C GLU A 366 -30.42 -5.49 9.65
N PHE A 367 -30.44 -4.17 9.87
CA PHE A 367 -31.35 -3.54 10.81
C PHE A 367 -32.72 -3.28 10.17
N GLU A 368 -33.70 -2.85 10.97
CA GLU A 368 -35.09 -2.62 10.52
C GLU A 368 -35.20 -1.68 9.31
N HIS A 369 -34.37 -0.63 9.24
CA HIS A 369 -34.47 0.42 8.23
C HIS A 369 -33.22 0.59 7.36
N GLU A 370 -32.13 -0.11 7.68
CA GLU A 370 -30.83 0.12 7.08
C GLU A 370 -29.93 -1.12 7.15
N VAL A 371 -28.82 -1.08 6.42
CA VAL A 371 -27.79 -2.11 6.41
C VAL A 371 -26.44 -1.48 6.73
N ILE A 372 -25.68 -2.15 7.59
CA ILE A 372 -24.27 -1.87 7.83
C ILE A 372 -23.44 -2.93 7.11
N ILE A 373 -22.42 -2.50 6.37
CA ILE A 373 -21.43 -3.40 5.75
C ILE A 373 -20.14 -3.38 6.55
N LEU A 374 -19.61 -4.55 6.90
CA LEU A 374 -18.30 -4.73 7.50
C LEU A 374 -17.30 -5.20 6.44
N ASP A 375 -16.16 -4.52 6.38
CA ASP A 375 -15.15 -4.58 5.32
C ASP A 375 -15.66 -4.21 3.92
N ALA A 376 -14.76 -3.75 3.06
CA ALA A 376 -15.01 -3.21 1.73
C ALA A 376 -13.80 -3.47 0.80
N PRO A 377 -13.47 -4.73 0.47
CA PRO A 377 -12.47 -5.04 -0.54
C PRO A 377 -12.86 -4.40 -1.90
N PRO A 378 -11.91 -3.75 -2.60
CA PRO A 378 -12.20 -2.87 -3.73
C PRO A 378 -12.89 -3.54 -4.91
N GLN A 379 -12.60 -4.82 -5.16
CA GLN A 379 -13.06 -5.54 -6.34
C GLN A 379 -14.55 -5.86 -6.28
N TRP A 380 -15.12 -6.02 -5.09
CA TRP A 380 -16.49 -6.51 -4.88
C TRP A 380 -17.45 -5.45 -4.36
N THR A 381 -16.98 -4.27 -3.95
CA THR A 381 -17.80 -3.19 -3.37
C THR A 381 -19.08 -2.92 -4.17
N LYS A 382 -18.98 -2.73 -5.48
CA LYS A 382 -20.16 -2.44 -6.33
C LYS A 382 -21.15 -3.62 -6.36
N ALA A 383 -20.64 -4.84 -6.45
CA ALA A 383 -21.47 -6.04 -6.48
C ALA A 383 -22.22 -6.23 -5.15
N VAL A 384 -21.55 -6.00 -4.01
CA VAL A 384 -22.15 -6.09 -2.67
C VAL A 384 -23.25 -5.02 -2.49
N MET A 385 -22.98 -3.76 -2.87
CA MET A 385 -24.00 -2.70 -2.83
C MET A 385 -25.24 -3.05 -3.66
N GLN A 386 -25.04 -3.60 -4.87
CA GLN A 386 -26.14 -4.03 -5.72
C GLN A 386 -26.89 -5.25 -5.14
N TRP A 387 -26.17 -6.19 -4.52
CA TRP A 387 -26.76 -7.33 -3.84
C TRP A 387 -27.67 -6.89 -2.68
N VAL A 388 -27.22 -5.93 -1.85
CA VAL A 388 -28.03 -5.38 -0.76
C VAL A 388 -29.31 -4.74 -1.30
N ALA A 389 -29.19 -3.88 -2.32
CA ALA A 389 -30.33 -3.20 -2.92
C ALA A 389 -31.36 -4.18 -3.49
N LYS A 390 -30.90 -5.28 -4.12
CA LYS A 390 -31.75 -6.30 -4.74
C LYS A 390 -32.42 -7.21 -3.71
N ASN A 391 -31.66 -7.69 -2.71
CA ASN A 391 -32.09 -8.77 -1.83
C ASN A 391 -32.63 -8.28 -0.49
N LEU A 392 -31.94 -7.35 0.17
CA LEU A 392 -32.36 -6.80 1.46
C LEU A 392 -33.31 -5.61 1.31
N LYS A 393 -33.28 -4.92 0.16
CA LYS A 393 -34.16 -3.80 -0.20
C LYS A 393 -34.16 -2.68 0.84
N LYS A 394 -32.99 -2.45 1.44
CA LYS A 394 -32.72 -1.43 2.45
C LYS A 394 -31.50 -0.61 2.03
N PRO A 395 -31.43 0.68 2.39
CA PRO A 395 -30.25 1.48 2.12
C PRO A 395 -29.05 0.96 2.93
N VAL A 396 -27.88 0.95 2.30
CA VAL A 396 -26.61 0.90 3.04
C VAL A 396 -26.37 2.31 3.58
N THR A 397 -26.25 2.45 4.89
CA THR A 397 -26.09 3.75 5.55
C THR A 397 -24.74 3.88 6.23
N TYR A 398 -24.15 2.75 6.63
CA TYR A 398 -22.82 2.66 7.21
C TYR A 398 -21.95 1.60 6.54
N VAL A 399 -20.66 1.89 6.49
CA VAL A 399 -19.60 0.92 6.21
C VAL A 399 -18.57 1.00 7.33
N ALA A 400 -18.07 -0.14 7.78
CA ALA A 400 -17.11 -0.23 8.87
C ALA A 400 -15.96 -1.16 8.46
N PRO A 401 -14.81 -0.64 8.02
CA PRO A 401 -13.64 -1.49 7.84
C PRO A 401 -13.18 -1.99 9.21
N SER A 402 -12.78 -3.26 9.27
CA SER A 402 -12.09 -3.83 10.43
C SER A 402 -10.78 -3.08 10.68
N HIS A 403 -10.06 -2.75 9.62
CA HIS A 403 -8.83 -1.96 9.61
C HIS A 403 -8.47 -1.44 8.20
N HIS A 404 -7.42 -0.61 8.11
CA HIS A 404 -7.02 0.09 6.90
C HIS A 404 -6.31 -0.71 5.80
N HIS A 405 -5.97 -1.98 6.02
CA HIS A 405 -5.38 -2.80 4.96
C HIS A 405 -6.33 -2.91 3.76
N ARG A 406 -5.75 -3.00 2.56
CA ARG A 406 -6.48 -2.81 1.31
C ARG A 406 -7.55 -3.85 1.02
N ASP A 407 -7.29 -5.10 1.35
CA ASP A 407 -8.26 -6.19 1.21
C ASP A 407 -9.47 -6.04 2.15
N HIS A 408 -9.41 -5.13 3.11
CA HIS A 408 -10.52 -4.81 4.00
C HIS A 408 -11.12 -3.43 3.74
N ALA A 409 -10.35 -2.49 3.18
CA ALA A 409 -10.81 -1.09 3.08
C ALA A 409 -10.57 -0.43 1.72
N GLY A 410 -10.02 -1.14 0.74
CA GLY A 410 -9.63 -0.55 -0.54
C GLY A 410 -10.79 -0.01 -1.40
N GLY A 411 -12.04 -0.34 -1.06
CA GLY A 411 -13.26 0.15 -1.73
C GLY A 411 -14.11 1.12 -0.91
N ILE A 412 -13.59 1.64 0.20
CA ILE A 412 -14.30 2.60 1.06
C ILE A 412 -14.68 3.88 0.31
N ASP A 413 -13.84 4.35 -0.61
CA ASP A 413 -14.09 5.51 -1.46
C ASP A 413 -15.43 5.42 -2.21
N LYS A 414 -15.79 4.22 -2.69
CA LYS A 414 -17.06 3.97 -3.39
C LYS A 414 -18.28 4.03 -2.49
N TYR A 415 -18.16 3.68 -1.22
CA TYR A 415 -19.23 3.87 -0.24
C TYR A 415 -19.40 5.36 0.09
N VAL A 416 -18.29 6.10 0.26
CA VAL A 416 -18.32 7.55 0.50
C VAL A 416 -18.95 8.30 -0.67
N GLU A 417 -18.58 7.96 -1.92
CA GLU A 417 -19.19 8.50 -3.15
C GLU A 417 -20.71 8.29 -3.18
N ALA A 418 -21.21 7.21 -2.57
CA ALA A 418 -22.63 6.90 -2.45
C ALA A 418 -23.33 7.54 -1.24
N GLY A 419 -22.62 8.36 -0.45
CA GLY A 419 -23.15 9.07 0.72
C GLY A 419 -23.23 8.23 2.00
N VAL A 420 -22.60 7.05 2.02
CA VAL A 420 -22.51 6.15 3.17
C VAL A 420 -21.51 6.71 4.19
N LYS A 421 -21.83 6.59 5.49
CA LYS A 421 -20.96 7.04 6.58
C LYS A 421 -20.00 5.93 7.01
N LEU A 422 -18.81 6.31 7.48
CA LEU A 422 -17.81 5.39 8.01
C LEU A 422 -17.99 5.23 9.51
N ILE A 423 -17.97 4.00 10.00
CA ILE A 423 -17.81 3.70 11.44
C ILE A 423 -16.36 3.29 11.66
N VAL A 424 -15.58 4.11 12.36
CA VAL A 424 -14.12 3.90 12.52
C VAL A 424 -13.67 4.31 13.93
N PRO A 425 -12.58 3.73 14.45
CA PRO A 425 -11.96 4.22 15.67
C PRO A 425 -11.53 5.70 15.53
N GLU A 426 -11.59 6.47 16.62
CA GLU A 426 -11.18 7.88 16.64
C GLU A 426 -9.74 8.08 16.14
N VAL A 427 -8.85 7.13 16.42
CA VAL A 427 -7.45 7.17 15.97
C VAL A 427 -7.30 7.13 14.44
N ALA A 428 -8.29 6.61 13.73
CA ALA A 428 -8.24 6.45 12.27
C ALA A 428 -8.91 7.60 11.49
N VAL A 429 -9.54 8.57 12.17
CA VAL A 429 -10.29 9.65 11.52
C VAL A 429 -9.41 10.45 10.57
N ASP A 430 -8.17 10.75 10.97
CA ASP A 430 -7.22 11.49 10.14
C ASP A 430 -6.98 10.74 8.83
N LEU A 431 -6.65 9.44 8.89
CA LEU A 431 -6.47 8.59 7.71
C LEU A 431 -7.65 8.64 6.75
N TRP A 432 -8.88 8.51 7.26
CA TRP A 432 -10.06 8.44 6.41
C TRP A 432 -10.52 9.82 5.89
N SER A 433 -10.03 10.91 6.49
CA SER A 433 -10.39 12.28 6.09
C SER A 433 -9.78 12.72 4.76
N SER A 434 -8.85 11.96 4.18
CA SER A 434 -8.36 12.18 2.81
C SER A 434 -9.37 11.81 1.75
N ILE A 435 -10.37 10.98 2.06
CA ILE A 435 -11.42 10.63 1.11
C ILE A 435 -12.43 11.79 1.06
N PRO A 436 -12.57 12.49 -0.08
CA PRO A 436 -13.43 13.67 -0.14
C PRO A 436 -14.90 13.34 0.18
N GLY A 437 -15.48 14.08 1.12
CA GLY A 437 -16.88 13.92 1.53
C GLY A 437 -17.13 12.82 2.58
N ALA A 438 -16.08 12.18 3.11
CA ALA A 438 -16.20 11.22 4.19
C ALA A 438 -16.90 11.83 5.43
N LYS A 439 -17.74 11.03 6.07
CA LYS A 439 -18.47 11.39 7.29
C LYS A 439 -18.36 10.24 8.27
N PHE A 440 -18.14 10.57 9.54
CA PHE A 440 -17.74 9.58 10.53
C PHE A 440 -18.78 9.39 11.64
N VAL A 441 -18.89 8.15 12.08
CA VAL A 441 -19.31 7.76 13.42
C VAL A 441 -18.08 7.18 14.08
N THR A 442 -17.63 7.78 15.18
CA THR A 442 -16.38 7.41 15.82
C THR A 442 -16.61 6.68 17.14
N PHE A 443 -15.63 5.89 17.53
CA PHE A 443 -15.60 5.19 18.81
C PHE A 443 -14.17 5.06 19.31
N ASN A 444 -14.02 4.74 20.59
CA ASN A 444 -12.71 4.46 21.18
C ASN A 444 -12.83 3.34 22.23
N GLN A 445 -11.71 3.00 22.85
CA GLN A 445 -11.61 1.87 23.78
C GLN A 445 -12.60 1.95 24.96
N THR A 446 -12.86 3.16 25.45
CA THR A 446 -13.75 3.37 26.61
C THR A 446 -15.20 3.61 26.22
N HIS A 447 -15.45 4.00 24.97
CA HIS A 447 -16.75 4.32 24.43
C HIS A 447 -16.94 3.59 23.10
N PRO A 448 -17.21 2.26 23.13
CA PRO A 448 -17.54 1.52 21.92
C PRO A 448 -18.81 2.08 21.28
N TYR A 449 -18.89 2.07 19.95
CA TYR A 449 -20.13 2.44 19.27
C TYR A 449 -21.11 1.27 19.33
N VAL A 450 -22.36 1.57 19.66
CA VAL A 450 -23.45 0.59 19.72
C VAL A 450 -24.57 1.04 18.79
N HIS A 451 -24.82 0.25 17.75
CA HIS A 451 -25.94 0.43 16.83
C HIS A 451 -27.02 -0.61 17.13
N ARG A 452 -28.30 -0.21 17.20
CA ARG A 452 -29.37 -1.11 17.66
C ARG A 452 -30.74 -0.71 17.12
N ASP A 453 -31.60 -1.71 16.95
CA ASP A 453 -33.02 -1.56 16.62
C ASP A 453 -33.91 -2.36 17.60
N GLY A 454 -35.14 -2.69 17.21
CA GLY A 454 -36.05 -3.51 18.03
C GLY A 454 -35.65 -4.98 18.18
N LYS A 455 -34.69 -5.49 17.37
CA LYS A 455 -34.39 -6.92 17.23
C LYS A 455 -32.96 -7.28 17.61
N ILE A 456 -31.99 -6.48 17.19
CA ILE A 456 -30.56 -6.75 17.36
C ILE A 456 -29.79 -5.53 17.86
N GLN A 457 -28.55 -5.78 18.28
CA GLN A 457 -27.56 -4.74 18.56
C GLN A 457 -26.19 -5.19 18.03
N ALA A 458 -25.43 -4.25 17.48
CA ALA A 458 -24.06 -4.41 17.03
C ALA A 458 -23.14 -3.48 17.83
N TRP A 459 -22.04 -4.04 18.35
CA TRP A 459 -21.02 -3.33 19.12
C TRP A 459 -19.72 -3.30 18.32
N PHE A 460 -19.15 -2.11 18.16
CA PHE A 460 -17.89 -1.87 17.47
C PHE A 460 -16.81 -1.65 18.52
N ASN A 461 -15.80 -2.53 18.52
CA ASN A 461 -14.85 -2.65 19.62
C ASN A 461 -13.43 -2.42 19.10
N TRP A 462 -12.70 -1.51 19.74
CA TRP A 462 -11.30 -1.18 19.44
C TRP A 462 -10.56 -0.98 20.77
N GLU A 463 -9.25 -1.18 20.77
CA GLU A 463 -8.38 -0.86 21.91
C GLU A 463 -7.03 -0.33 21.44
N ASP A 464 -6.36 0.46 22.28
CA ASP A 464 -5.12 1.17 21.91
C ASP A 464 -3.99 0.23 21.49
N GLN A 465 -3.91 -0.95 22.12
CA GLN A 465 -3.01 -2.03 21.74
C GLN A 465 -3.75 -3.04 20.85
N ALA A 466 -4.26 -2.56 19.73
CA ALA A 466 -5.02 -3.34 18.78
C ALA A 466 -4.21 -4.52 18.22
N THR A 467 -4.90 -5.63 17.91
CA THR A 467 -4.25 -6.92 17.67
C THR A 467 -3.38 -6.92 16.40
N HIS A 468 -3.88 -6.39 15.29
CA HIS A 468 -3.24 -6.58 13.97
C HIS A 468 -2.68 -5.28 13.36
N SER A 469 -3.44 -4.19 13.42
CA SER A 469 -3.03 -2.85 13.00
C SER A 469 -3.53 -1.82 14.00
N ALA A 470 -2.99 -0.60 13.97
CA ALA A 470 -3.30 0.45 14.95
C ALA A 470 -4.81 0.80 15.05
N ASP A 471 -5.55 0.64 13.96
CA ASP A 471 -7.00 0.87 13.89
C ASP A 471 -7.83 -0.41 13.90
N TRP A 472 -7.20 -1.57 14.14
CA TRP A 472 -7.89 -2.84 14.08
C TRP A 472 -9.01 -2.96 15.11
N SER A 473 -10.19 -3.28 14.62
CA SER A 473 -11.41 -3.40 15.40
C SER A 473 -12.17 -4.67 15.04
N TYR A 474 -12.96 -5.17 15.99
CA TYR A 474 -13.85 -6.30 15.77
C TYR A 474 -15.27 -5.94 16.20
N VAL A 475 -16.26 -6.57 15.57
CA VAL A 475 -17.67 -6.24 15.75
C VAL A 475 -18.41 -7.43 16.33
N THR A 476 -19.24 -7.21 17.35
CA THR A 476 -20.11 -8.27 17.87
C THR A 476 -21.57 -7.97 17.62
N VAL A 477 -22.38 -8.96 17.24
CA VAL A 477 -23.82 -8.83 17.03
C VAL A 477 -24.58 -9.82 17.89
N THR A 478 -25.63 -9.35 18.57
CA THR A 478 -26.52 -10.21 19.36
C THR A 478 -27.95 -9.66 19.34
N LYS A 479 -28.89 -10.37 19.99
CA LYS A 479 -30.28 -9.93 20.14
C LYS A 479 -30.32 -8.62 20.92
N ARG A 480 -31.36 -7.81 20.69
CA ARG A 480 -31.55 -6.52 21.37
C ARG A 480 -31.59 -6.65 22.88
N CYS A 481 -32.11 -7.76 23.39
CA CYS A 481 -32.18 -8.10 24.80
C CYS A 481 -31.72 -9.56 24.98
N PRO A 482 -30.42 -9.84 25.04
CA PRO A 482 -29.91 -11.20 25.05
C PRO A 482 -30.11 -11.85 26.43
N THR A 483 -30.35 -13.15 26.42
CA THR A 483 -30.30 -14.04 27.58
C THR A 483 -28.96 -14.78 27.61
N ALA A 484 -28.66 -15.51 28.69
CA ALA A 484 -27.44 -16.31 28.80
C ALA A 484 -27.24 -17.30 27.63
N LYS A 485 -28.34 -17.74 26.99
CA LYS A 485 -28.32 -18.68 25.85
C LYS A 485 -28.50 -18.02 24.49
N SER A 486 -28.61 -16.68 24.44
CA SER A 486 -28.73 -15.99 23.16
C SER A 486 -27.42 -16.08 22.39
N PRO A 487 -27.45 -16.29 21.07
CA PRO A 487 -26.22 -16.30 20.30
C PRO A 487 -25.56 -14.92 20.30
N ILE A 488 -24.24 -14.92 20.18
CA ILE A 488 -23.44 -13.75 19.84
C ILE A 488 -22.53 -14.12 18.68
N VAL A 489 -22.51 -13.26 17.66
CA VAL A 489 -21.58 -13.33 16.54
C VAL A 489 -20.43 -12.38 16.83
N ALA A 490 -19.20 -12.77 16.49
CA ALA A 490 -18.05 -11.90 16.43
C ALA A 490 -17.48 -11.88 15.00
N PHE A 491 -17.45 -10.72 14.37
CA PHE A 491 -16.78 -10.49 13.10
C PHE A 491 -15.39 -9.91 13.34
N GLN A 492 -14.38 -10.50 12.71
CA GLN A 492 -13.00 -10.04 12.78
C GLN A 492 -12.23 -10.38 11.50
N ALA A 493 -11.18 -9.61 11.25
CA ALA A 493 -10.22 -9.88 10.18
C ALA A 493 -8.84 -10.13 10.78
N ASP A 494 -8.05 -11.02 10.17
CA ASP A 494 -6.60 -11.19 10.37
C ASP A 494 -6.04 -11.53 11.76
N ALA A 495 -6.79 -11.38 12.85
CA ALA A 495 -6.35 -11.85 14.18
C ALA A 495 -6.37 -13.38 14.28
N TRP A 496 -7.30 -14.02 13.55
CA TRP A 496 -7.39 -15.48 13.45
C TRP A 496 -8.00 -15.90 12.10
N GLN A 497 -7.30 -16.72 11.31
CA GLN A 497 -7.86 -17.36 10.12
C GLN A 497 -8.71 -18.57 10.56
N ALA A 498 -9.90 -18.27 11.08
CA ALA A 498 -10.71 -19.24 11.81
C ALA A 498 -11.09 -20.46 10.97
N GLY A 499 -11.13 -21.64 11.61
CA GLY A 499 -11.52 -22.89 10.96
C GLY A 499 -10.49 -23.46 9.96
N LEU A 500 -9.29 -22.87 9.90
CA LEU A 500 -8.13 -23.41 9.16
C LEU A 500 -7.14 -24.08 10.12
N ASP A 501 -6.11 -24.71 9.57
CA ASP A 501 -5.06 -25.36 10.34
C ASP A 501 -4.29 -24.33 11.19
N THR A 502 -3.86 -24.76 12.39
CA THR A 502 -3.20 -23.88 13.35
C THR A 502 -1.88 -23.28 12.83
N GLU A 503 -1.27 -23.92 11.83
CA GLU A 503 -0.04 -23.46 11.18
C GLU A 503 -0.28 -22.29 10.20
N THR A 504 -1.54 -22.02 9.83
CA THR A 504 -1.91 -20.92 8.91
C THR A 504 -2.05 -19.59 9.63
N SER A 505 -2.12 -19.60 10.97
CA SER A 505 -2.42 -18.42 11.78
C SER A 505 -1.31 -18.14 12.80
N ASP A 506 -1.13 -16.86 13.12
CA ASP A 506 -0.18 -16.43 14.14
C ASP A 506 -0.76 -16.61 15.55
N GLN A 507 -0.16 -17.51 16.34
CA GLN A 507 -0.60 -17.75 17.71
C GLN A 507 -0.45 -16.53 18.64
N ALA A 508 0.47 -15.61 18.36
CA ALA A 508 0.60 -14.38 19.14
C ALA A 508 -0.63 -13.48 18.93
N LEU A 509 -1.03 -13.26 17.67
CA LEU A 509 -2.23 -12.48 17.32
C LEU A 509 -3.50 -13.12 17.90
N MET A 510 -3.62 -14.44 17.76
CA MET A 510 -4.72 -15.20 18.38
C MET A 510 -4.85 -14.94 19.88
N ARG A 511 -3.73 -14.99 20.61
CA ARG A 511 -3.72 -14.78 22.06
C ARG A 511 -3.99 -13.33 22.45
N GLN A 512 -3.49 -12.37 21.68
CA GLN A 512 -3.79 -10.95 21.88
C GLN A 512 -5.28 -10.66 21.73
N TRP A 513 -5.92 -11.22 20.70
CA TRP A 513 -7.38 -11.09 20.58
C TRP A 513 -8.14 -11.83 21.69
N LEU A 514 -7.63 -12.99 22.17
CA LEU A 514 -8.19 -13.63 23.36
C LEU A 514 -8.07 -12.77 24.62
N ASP A 515 -6.96 -12.04 24.80
CA ASP A 515 -6.82 -11.08 25.90
C ASP A 515 -7.91 -9.99 25.82
N GLN A 516 -8.22 -9.50 24.62
CA GLN A 516 -9.28 -8.52 24.40
C GLN A 516 -10.67 -9.08 24.70
N THR A 517 -11.00 -10.22 24.10
CA THR A 517 -12.33 -10.85 24.24
C THR A 517 -12.59 -11.29 25.68
N LEU A 518 -11.54 -11.70 26.41
CA LEU A 518 -11.58 -11.96 27.85
C LEU A 518 -11.98 -10.70 28.63
N ARG A 519 -11.33 -9.56 28.35
CA ARG A 519 -11.69 -8.27 28.97
C ARG A 519 -13.11 -7.88 28.63
N ASP A 520 -13.52 -8.08 27.39
CA ASP A 520 -14.87 -7.72 26.95
C ASP A 520 -15.95 -8.71 27.39
N GLY A 521 -15.59 -9.84 28.01
CA GLY A 521 -16.55 -10.82 28.52
C GLY A 521 -17.26 -11.62 27.42
N LEU A 522 -16.60 -11.85 26.27
CA LEU A 522 -17.18 -12.61 25.17
C LEU A 522 -17.33 -14.08 25.54
N THR A 523 -18.49 -14.68 25.30
CA THR A 523 -18.73 -16.10 25.59
C THR A 523 -17.91 -17.04 24.71
N ARG A 524 -17.54 -18.20 25.26
CA ARG A 524 -16.86 -19.28 24.53
C ARG A 524 -17.70 -19.81 23.36
N ASP A 525 -19.02 -19.67 23.45
CA ASP A 525 -19.99 -20.10 22.43
C ASP A 525 -20.19 -19.04 21.33
N ALA A 526 -19.44 -17.93 21.37
CA ALA A 526 -19.48 -16.92 20.32
C ALA A 526 -19.12 -17.53 18.97
N ILE A 527 -19.91 -17.19 17.94
CA ILE A 527 -19.72 -17.68 16.58
C ILE A 527 -18.88 -16.65 15.83
N VAL A 528 -17.66 -17.03 15.46
CA VAL A 528 -16.73 -16.15 14.76
C VAL A 528 -16.99 -16.24 13.25
N LEU A 529 -17.28 -15.09 12.64
CA LEU A 529 -17.38 -14.90 11.19
C LEU A 529 -16.11 -14.15 10.75
N PRO A 530 -15.07 -14.86 10.27
CA PRO A 530 -13.84 -14.21 9.87
C PRO A 530 -13.95 -13.63 8.45
N THR A 531 -13.10 -12.63 8.14
CA THR A 531 -12.86 -12.20 6.75
C THR A 531 -12.07 -13.24 5.95
N HIS A 532 -11.12 -13.94 6.59
CA HIS A 532 -10.36 -15.05 6.00
C HIS A 532 -10.57 -16.34 6.82
N GLY A 533 -10.94 -17.44 6.16
CA GLY A 533 -11.26 -18.71 6.80
C GLY A 533 -12.74 -19.07 6.77
N LYS A 534 -13.20 -19.78 7.81
CA LYS A 534 -14.52 -20.43 7.92
C LYS A 534 -15.20 -20.06 9.24
N VAL A 535 -16.53 -20.01 9.22
CA VAL A 535 -17.34 -19.76 10.41
C VAL A 535 -17.06 -20.80 11.48
N THR A 536 -16.65 -20.35 12.67
CA THR A 536 -16.09 -21.22 13.71
C THR A 536 -16.41 -20.71 15.11
N PRO A 537 -16.71 -21.57 16.11
CA PRO A 537 -16.86 -21.13 17.50
C PRO A 537 -15.55 -20.63 18.12
N LEU A 538 -15.62 -19.61 18.98
CA LEU A 538 -14.48 -19.10 19.75
C LEU A 538 -13.82 -20.18 20.63
N ALA A 539 -14.60 -21.15 21.10
CA ALA A 539 -14.09 -22.31 21.83
C ALA A 539 -12.96 -23.05 21.09
N GLN A 540 -12.96 -23.08 19.74
CA GLN A 540 -11.87 -23.67 18.98
C GLN A 540 -10.57 -22.85 19.14
N LEU A 541 -10.64 -21.52 19.04
CA LEU A 541 -9.49 -20.62 19.27
C LEU A 541 -8.89 -20.82 20.67
N ILE A 542 -9.76 -20.91 21.69
CA ILE A 542 -9.37 -21.14 23.08
C ILE A 542 -8.64 -22.49 23.21
N ASN A 543 -9.17 -23.53 22.57
CA ASN A 543 -8.59 -24.88 22.64
C ASN A 543 -7.24 -24.97 21.92
N ILE A 544 -7.10 -24.42 20.70
CA ILE A 544 -5.85 -24.48 19.93
C ILE A 544 -4.71 -23.70 20.59
N THR A 545 -5.03 -22.63 21.32
CA THR A 545 -4.05 -21.82 22.05
C THR A 545 -3.82 -22.29 23.48
N ALA A 546 -4.59 -23.28 23.95
CA ALA A 546 -4.66 -23.69 25.36
C ALA A 546 -4.80 -22.49 26.32
N TYR A 547 -5.57 -21.47 25.91
CA TYR A 547 -5.68 -20.22 26.65
C TYR A 547 -6.66 -20.39 27.83
N PRO A 548 -6.30 -19.98 29.05
CA PRO A 548 -7.20 -20.06 30.21
C PRO A 548 -8.33 -19.05 30.09
N TYR A 549 -9.52 -19.51 29.68
CA TYR A 549 -10.67 -18.66 29.38
C TYR A 549 -11.89 -19.05 30.24
N PRO A 550 -12.51 -18.12 31.00
CA PRO A 550 -13.67 -18.41 31.85
C PRO A 550 -14.91 -18.86 31.06
N ASP A 551 -15.84 -19.52 31.75
CA ASP A 551 -17.13 -19.92 31.19
C ASP A 551 -18.12 -18.75 31.20
N PHE A 552 -17.84 -17.72 30.40
CA PHE A 552 -18.77 -16.62 30.17
C PHE A 552 -19.97 -17.08 29.36
N ASP A 553 -21.14 -16.57 29.72
CA ASP A 553 -22.34 -16.61 28.88
C ASP A 553 -22.58 -15.24 28.22
N THR A 554 -23.58 -15.14 27.33
CA THR A 554 -23.85 -13.90 26.58
C THR A 554 -24.21 -12.70 27.47
N THR A 555 -24.68 -12.91 28.70
CA THR A 555 -24.97 -11.81 29.63
C THR A 555 -23.72 -11.25 30.32
N HIS A 556 -22.57 -11.91 30.20
CA HIS A 556 -21.29 -11.38 30.69
C HIS A 556 -20.66 -10.36 29.75
N TRP A 557 -21.14 -10.26 28.50
CA TRP A 557 -20.64 -9.31 27.51
C TRP A 557 -20.63 -7.88 28.06
N ARG A 558 -19.48 -7.20 27.91
CA ARG A 558 -19.14 -5.91 28.52
C ARG A 558 -19.39 -5.86 30.03
N HIS A 559 -18.91 -6.88 30.73
CA HIS A 559 -19.02 -7.03 32.19
C HIS A 559 -20.46 -6.99 32.72
N GLY A 560 -21.42 -7.47 31.93
CA GLY A 560 -22.83 -7.41 32.29
C GLY A 560 -23.41 -6.00 32.27
N ALA A 561 -22.86 -5.10 31.45
CA ALA A 561 -23.52 -3.86 31.08
C ALA A 561 -24.97 -4.16 30.68
N ALA A 562 -25.91 -3.26 30.99
CA ALA A 562 -27.31 -3.48 30.64
C ALA A 562 -27.47 -3.57 29.11
N LEU A 563 -27.56 -4.81 28.60
CA LEU A 563 -27.70 -5.10 27.17
C LEU A 563 -29.14 -4.91 26.68
N CYS A 564 -30.10 -4.71 27.60
CA CYS A 564 -31.53 -4.51 27.32
C CYS A 564 -31.88 -3.02 27.36
#